data_AF-A0A7K3L1V4-F1
#
_entry.id   AF-A0A7K3L1V4-F1
#
_cell.length_a   1.000
_cell.length_b   1.000
_cell.length_c   1.000
_cell.angle_alpha   90.00
_cell.angle_beta   90.00
_cell.angle_gamma   90.00
#
_symmetry.space_group_name_H-M   'P 1'
#
loop_
_entity.id
_entity.type
_entity.pdbx_description
1 polymer ?
#
loop_
_entity_poly.entity_id
_entity_poly.type
_entity_poly.pdbx_seq_one_letter_code
_entity_poly.pdbx_strand_id
1 'polypeptide(L)'
;MLSPDQIEAAGDAVAAVYNGIEARMLDHLVAAMLAGDGITRRTVTEIALLAQTHAGELRRIIDDHAGEIDEAVRATAEEMLAASDADDAARAGGEPMWPQQVAATVDGIALVLARDNIQMVEGAKQAFLSASIEAVTLANTGMATAERALHRAVRKLEREGVSVITYQDAETGRVTVRNKVDVAVRRHVRTQIAQDGARMTERRMGVLGVTLVEVSSHCDSRPEHRPWQGRCYSLVGDVEIEGVRYPDFYAATGYGSVDGLMGANCRHSFGPYRHGATHAYEPDPKHPSGLPGEEVYRLEQRQRALERRIREAKREVRGAQQAYDALGDAEGRAGLAKAKDGLKRSQAAMRGLIADANAASKTGAPVLHRKPAREWAGDMPRVRSMAQLAAEGKVSRKERGDGYSEDYAVRRRVVNGAAYKARFGELGLPKRAAETAHQQAMRILEDRDGTAGERLCAISWRTGELVADTFGRPPADFASGFAAEQVDRIDRVPGGVVLLHNHPASGPPSATDICTLAKHEWARASVIVCHDGAIYLPRVLREGVVEAYNEIINDVRGANPAESDSKAVEKMAQDALYLENEEAKWFKITRR
;
A
#
# COMPACT_ATOMS: atom_id res chain seq x y z
N MET A 1 -18.92 -15.36 32.87
CA MET A 1 -19.00 -15.27 31.40
C MET A 1 -18.60 -13.90 30.85
N LEU A 2 -17.95 -13.88 29.68
CA LEU A 2 -17.57 -12.67 28.95
C LEU A 2 -18.76 -11.95 28.31
N SER A 3 -18.78 -10.62 28.32
CA SER A 3 -19.77 -9.85 27.56
C SER A 3 -19.46 -9.84 26.04
N PRO A 4 -20.47 -9.65 25.18
CA PRO A 4 -20.25 -9.51 23.73
C PRO A 4 -19.27 -8.38 23.36
N ASP A 5 -19.29 -7.28 24.11
CA ASP A 5 -18.40 -6.13 23.89
C ASP A 5 -16.95 -6.44 24.27
N GLN A 6 -16.74 -7.20 25.36
CA GLN A 6 -15.42 -7.69 25.77
C GLN A 6 -14.80 -8.59 24.68
N ILE A 7 -15.59 -9.51 24.12
CA ILE A 7 -15.15 -10.40 23.01
C ILE A 7 -14.82 -9.60 21.74
N GLU A 8 -15.58 -8.53 21.46
CA GLU A 8 -15.33 -7.66 20.31
C GLU A 8 -14.07 -6.82 20.49
N ALA A 9 -13.90 -6.18 21.64
CA ALA A 9 -12.74 -5.35 21.96
C ALA A 9 -11.43 -6.15 21.92
N ALA A 10 -11.43 -7.37 22.49
CA ALA A 10 -10.30 -8.28 22.40
C ALA A 10 -9.98 -8.66 20.94
N GLY A 11 -11.02 -8.92 20.14
CA GLY A 11 -10.86 -9.19 18.70
C GLY A 11 -10.26 -8.01 17.93
N ASP A 12 -10.62 -6.77 18.28
CA ASP A 12 -10.12 -5.55 17.66
C ASP A 12 -8.67 -5.26 18.02
N ALA A 13 -8.31 -5.45 19.29
CA ALA A 13 -6.94 -5.28 19.78
C ALA A 13 -5.98 -6.22 19.04
N VAL A 14 -6.31 -7.52 18.99
CA VAL A 14 -5.52 -8.52 18.24
C VAL A 14 -5.46 -8.17 16.76
N ALA A 15 -6.58 -7.78 16.14
CA ALA A 15 -6.58 -7.42 14.72
C ALA A 15 -5.68 -6.22 14.40
N ALA A 16 -5.58 -5.24 15.30
CA ALA A 16 -4.78 -4.05 15.10
C ALA A 16 -3.28 -4.36 15.08
N VAL A 17 -2.77 -5.15 16.02
CA VAL A 17 -1.34 -5.50 16.08
C VAL A 17 -0.94 -6.22 14.80
N TYR A 18 -1.68 -7.27 14.43
CA TYR A 18 -1.50 -8.03 13.19
C TYR A 18 -1.47 -7.19 11.91
N ASN A 19 -2.39 -6.25 11.77
CA ASN A 19 -2.40 -5.37 10.61
C ASN A 19 -1.12 -4.51 10.53
N GLY A 20 -0.48 -4.25 11.69
CA GLY A 20 0.83 -3.62 11.78
C GLY A 20 1.98 -4.51 11.29
N ILE A 21 2.01 -5.78 11.69
CA ILE A 21 3.00 -6.75 11.19
C ILE A 21 2.86 -6.94 9.68
N GLU A 22 1.65 -7.21 9.18
CA GLU A 22 1.39 -7.41 7.74
C GLU A 22 1.89 -6.22 6.92
N ALA A 23 1.66 -4.99 7.41
CA ALA A 23 2.12 -3.79 6.74
C ALA A 23 3.65 -3.70 6.62
N ARG A 24 4.40 -4.02 7.68
CA ARG A 24 5.87 -4.04 7.63
C ARG A 24 6.42 -5.14 6.74
N MET A 25 5.75 -6.30 6.71
CA MET A 25 6.10 -7.39 5.78
C MET A 25 5.92 -6.95 4.34
N LEU A 26 4.80 -6.29 4.03
CA LEU A 26 4.55 -5.71 2.70
C LEU A 26 5.58 -4.64 2.34
N ASP A 27 5.99 -3.80 3.28
CA ASP A 27 7.03 -2.78 3.07
C ASP A 27 8.36 -3.38 2.66
N HIS A 28 8.75 -4.45 3.36
CA HIS A 28 9.96 -5.18 3.05
C HIS A 28 9.90 -5.81 1.64
N LEU A 29 8.77 -6.42 1.29
CA LEU A 29 8.58 -7.03 -0.03
C LEU A 29 8.61 -5.99 -1.15
N VAL A 30 7.96 -4.84 -0.98
CA VAL A 30 7.97 -3.76 -1.97
C VAL A 30 9.39 -3.21 -2.14
N ALA A 31 10.15 -3.02 -1.05
CA ALA A 31 11.55 -2.60 -1.12
C ALA A 31 12.42 -3.61 -1.88
N ALA A 32 12.22 -4.92 -1.65
CA ALA A 32 12.92 -5.97 -2.38
C ALA A 32 12.56 -6.00 -3.88
N MET A 33 11.28 -5.76 -4.22
CA MET A 33 10.82 -5.68 -5.61
C MET A 33 11.39 -4.47 -6.35
N LEU A 34 11.54 -3.33 -5.67
CA LEU A 34 12.16 -2.12 -6.23
C LEU A 34 13.67 -2.30 -6.47
N ALA A 35 14.32 -3.28 -5.84
CA ALA A 35 15.74 -3.55 -5.98
C ALA A 35 16.14 -4.30 -7.26
N GLY A 36 15.19 -4.73 -8.13
CA GLY A 36 15.51 -4.90 -9.57
C GLY A 36 15.04 -6.13 -10.34
N ASP A 37 14.31 -7.10 -9.79
CA ASP A 37 13.82 -8.25 -10.59
C ASP A 37 12.34 -8.09 -10.99
N GLY A 38 12.11 -7.59 -12.20
CA GLY A 38 10.78 -7.23 -12.74
C GLY A 38 9.74 -8.36 -12.76
N ILE A 39 8.45 -8.00 -12.78
CA ILE A 39 7.31 -8.91 -12.55
C ILE A 39 6.98 -9.79 -13.78
N THR A 40 7.22 -11.10 -13.65
CA THR A 40 6.89 -12.19 -14.57
C THR A 40 6.15 -13.33 -13.81
N ARG A 41 5.70 -14.38 -14.51
CA ARG A 41 5.18 -15.63 -13.87
C ARG A 41 6.25 -16.28 -12.96
N ARG A 42 7.52 -16.05 -13.27
CA ARG A 42 8.68 -16.42 -12.45
C ARG A 42 8.72 -15.57 -11.18
N THR A 43 8.39 -14.29 -11.25
CA THR A 43 8.34 -13.35 -10.10
C THR A 43 7.25 -13.67 -9.09
N VAL A 44 6.11 -14.22 -9.50
CA VAL A 44 5.10 -14.74 -8.55
C VAL A 44 5.64 -15.96 -7.79
N THR A 45 6.45 -16.78 -8.45
CA THR A 45 7.14 -17.93 -7.85
C THR A 45 8.34 -17.47 -7.00
N GLU A 46 9.06 -16.43 -7.43
CA GLU A 46 10.15 -15.79 -6.68
C GLU A 46 9.62 -15.00 -5.48
N ILE A 47 8.42 -14.40 -5.51
CA ILE A 47 7.77 -13.82 -4.32
C ILE A 47 7.45 -14.93 -3.30
N ALA A 48 6.97 -16.08 -3.77
CA ALA A 48 6.76 -17.26 -2.93
C ALA A 48 8.08 -17.87 -2.39
N LEU A 49 9.18 -17.76 -3.14
CA LEU A 49 10.53 -18.15 -2.71
C LEU A 49 11.25 -17.04 -1.90
N LEU A 50 10.88 -15.77 -2.05
CA LEU A 50 11.43 -14.61 -1.32
C LEU A 50 10.91 -14.57 0.11
N ALA A 51 9.66 -15.01 0.34
CA ALA A 51 9.19 -15.37 1.67
C ALA A 51 10.06 -16.46 2.33
N GLN A 52 10.76 -17.29 1.56
CA GLN A 52 11.69 -18.31 2.05
C GLN A 52 13.13 -17.77 2.23
N THR A 53 13.62 -16.86 1.37
CA THR A 53 15.00 -16.32 1.44
C THR A 53 15.16 -15.10 2.36
N HIS A 54 14.12 -14.28 2.54
CA HIS A 54 14.06 -13.17 3.51
C HIS A 54 13.40 -13.58 4.83
N ALA A 55 13.24 -14.89 5.05
CA ALA A 55 12.69 -15.44 6.29
C ALA A 55 13.42 -14.94 7.55
N GLY A 56 14.70 -14.53 7.46
CA GLY A 56 15.45 -13.91 8.56
C GLY A 56 15.00 -12.48 8.88
N GLU A 57 14.77 -11.64 7.86
CA GLU A 57 14.35 -10.24 8.02
C GLU A 57 12.89 -10.16 8.45
N LEU A 58 12.02 -10.98 7.85
CA LEU A 58 10.63 -11.20 8.29
C LEU A 58 10.60 -11.81 9.70
N ARG A 59 11.55 -12.69 10.03
CA ARG A 59 11.69 -13.23 11.37
C ARG A 59 11.98 -12.13 12.37
N ARG A 60 12.97 -11.29 12.08
CA ARG A 60 13.32 -10.13 12.90
C ARG A 60 12.18 -9.12 13.03
N ILE A 61 11.42 -8.78 11.97
CA ILE A 61 10.28 -7.86 12.08
C ILE A 61 9.26 -8.33 13.12
N ILE A 62 8.97 -9.61 13.13
CA ILE A 62 8.04 -10.20 14.09
C ILE A 62 8.70 -10.42 15.45
N ASP A 63 10.00 -10.74 15.51
CA ASP A 63 10.75 -10.91 16.76
C ASP A 63 10.93 -9.55 17.48
N ASP A 64 11.13 -8.46 16.75
CA ASP A 64 11.17 -7.07 17.24
C ASP A 64 9.82 -6.65 17.82
N HIS A 65 8.73 -7.15 17.25
CA HIS A 65 7.36 -6.91 17.73
C HIS A 65 6.96 -7.87 18.83
N ALA A 66 7.72 -8.95 19.07
CA ALA A 66 7.33 -10.04 19.94
C ALA A 66 7.04 -9.59 21.38
N GLY A 67 7.69 -8.53 21.88
CA GLY A 67 7.46 -7.99 23.23
C GLY A 67 6.18 -7.16 23.37
N GLU A 68 5.86 -6.31 22.38
CA GLU A 68 4.63 -5.49 22.37
C GLU A 68 3.39 -6.36 22.16
N ILE A 69 3.55 -7.33 21.24
CA ILE A 69 2.65 -8.46 21.00
C ILE A 69 2.42 -9.24 22.30
N ASP A 70 3.51 -9.57 23.00
CA ASP A 70 3.44 -10.46 24.16
C ASP A 70 2.80 -9.84 25.39
N GLU A 71 2.95 -8.55 25.59
CA GLU A 71 2.34 -7.93 26.75
C GLU A 71 0.86 -7.66 26.50
N ALA A 72 0.52 -7.05 25.36
CA ALA A 72 -0.85 -6.62 25.07
C ALA A 72 -1.83 -7.80 24.93
N VAL A 73 -1.42 -8.87 24.24
CA VAL A 73 -2.29 -10.01 23.99
C VAL A 73 -2.36 -10.96 25.18
N ARG A 74 -1.29 -11.06 25.99
CA ARG A 74 -1.27 -11.83 27.23
C ARG A 74 -2.18 -11.17 28.25
N ALA A 75 -2.00 -9.86 28.45
CA ALA A 75 -2.85 -9.08 29.33
C ALA A 75 -4.33 -9.20 28.91
N THR A 76 -4.63 -9.10 27.61
CA THR A 76 -6.01 -9.26 27.12
C THR A 76 -6.56 -10.67 27.39
N ALA A 77 -5.80 -11.73 27.10
CA ALA A 77 -6.28 -13.10 27.31
C ALA A 77 -6.43 -13.45 28.81
N GLU A 78 -5.46 -13.07 29.64
CA GLU A 78 -5.50 -13.23 31.10
C GLU A 78 -6.65 -12.44 31.72
N GLU A 79 -6.84 -11.17 31.33
CA GLU A 79 -7.94 -10.32 31.79
C GLU A 79 -9.29 -10.94 31.44
N MET A 80 -9.46 -11.41 30.19
CA MET A 80 -10.72 -11.98 29.74
C MET A 80 -11.03 -13.33 30.42
N LEU A 81 -10.05 -14.22 30.54
CA LEU A 81 -10.24 -15.51 31.21
C LEU A 81 -10.49 -15.33 32.71
N ALA A 82 -9.75 -14.42 33.36
CA ALA A 82 -9.97 -14.06 34.76
C ALA A 82 -11.36 -13.40 34.97
N ALA A 83 -11.78 -12.49 34.08
CA ALA A 83 -13.09 -11.86 34.13
C ALA A 83 -14.23 -12.87 33.94
N SER A 84 -14.06 -13.83 33.02
CA SER A 84 -15.05 -14.89 32.81
C SER A 84 -15.19 -15.77 34.04
N ASP A 85 -14.07 -16.22 34.61
CA ASP A 85 -14.02 -17.08 35.80
C ASP A 85 -14.58 -16.36 37.04
N ALA A 86 -14.29 -15.06 37.20
CA ALA A 86 -14.82 -14.23 38.28
C ALA A 86 -16.33 -14.04 38.19
N ASP A 87 -16.88 -13.79 37.00
CA ASP A 87 -18.34 -13.69 36.81
C ASP A 87 -19.03 -15.05 37.06
N ASP A 88 -18.43 -16.17 36.63
CA ASP A 88 -18.98 -17.50 36.91
C ASP A 88 -18.95 -17.81 38.42
N ALA A 89 -17.88 -17.43 39.11
CA ALA A 89 -17.78 -17.53 40.57
C ALA A 89 -18.83 -16.65 41.27
N ALA A 90 -19.10 -15.45 40.77
CA ALA A 90 -20.14 -14.57 41.32
C ALA A 90 -21.55 -15.14 41.15
N ARG A 91 -21.84 -15.81 40.03
CA ARG A 91 -23.14 -16.41 39.72
C ARG A 91 -23.41 -17.72 40.46
N ALA A 92 -22.39 -18.58 40.55
CA ALA A 92 -22.55 -19.96 41.01
C ALA A 92 -21.84 -20.26 42.33
N GLY A 93 -20.82 -19.49 42.73
CA GLY A 93 -19.90 -19.76 43.83
C GLY A 93 -18.62 -20.52 43.39
N GLY A 94 -17.74 -20.80 44.35
CA GLY A 94 -16.53 -21.65 44.17
C GLY A 94 -15.22 -20.89 43.90
N GLU A 95 -14.09 -21.54 44.17
CA GLU A 95 -12.73 -20.98 43.98
C GLU A 95 -12.40 -20.71 42.50
N PRO A 96 -11.51 -19.74 42.20
CA PRO A 96 -11.00 -19.53 40.84
C PRO A 96 -10.36 -20.78 40.24
N MET A 97 -10.65 -21.07 38.97
CA MET A 97 -10.16 -22.26 38.26
C MET A 97 -9.02 -21.93 37.28
N TRP A 98 -8.69 -20.65 37.10
CA TRP A 98 -7.53 -20.20 36.34
C TRP A 98 -6.22 -20.33 37.17
N PRO A 99 -5.09 -20.83 36.62
CA PRO A 99 -4.85 -21.37 35.27
C PRO A 99 -4.76 -22.91 35.26
N GLN A 100 -5.75 -23.62 34.69
CA GLN A 100 -5.69 -25.10 34.53
C GLN A 100 -6.09 -25.58 33.12
N GLN A 101 -5.56 -24.98 32.06
CA GLN A 101 -6.02 -25.24 30.68
C GLN A 101 -4.99 -25.86 29.74
N VAL A 102 -4.96 -27.20 29.74
CA VAL A 102 -4.40 -27.98 28.61
C VAL A 102 -5.43 -28.98 28.07
N ALA A 103 -6.21 -29.65 28.92
CA ALA A 103 -7.17 -30.67 28.49
C ALA A 103 -8.35 -30.11 27.67
N ALA A 104 -8.96 -29.00 28.10
CA ALA A 104 -10.10 -28.39 27.41
C ALA A 104 -9.76 -27.92 25.98
N THR A 105 -8.51 -27.48 25.77
CA THR A 105 -8.01 -27.04 24.47
C THR A 105 -7.95 -28.18 23.46
N VAL A 106 -7.52 -29.37 23.91
CA VAL A 106 -7.43 -30.57 23.06
C VAL A 106 -8.83 -31.01 22.60
N ASP A 107 -9.83 -30.99 23.49
CA ASP A 107 -11.20 -31.36 23.17
C ASP A 107 -11.85 -30.41 22.16
N GLY A 108 -11.62 -29.10 22.32
CA GLY A 108 -12.11 -28.10 21.38
C GLY A 108 -11.56 -28.27 19.96
N ILE A 109 -10.37 -28.84 19.83
CA ILE A 109 -9.73 -29.06 18.53
C ILE A 109 -10.21 -30.37 17.90
N ALA A 110 -10.42 -31.41 18.69
CA ALA A 110 -11.05 -32.65 18.22
C ALA A 110 -12.43 -32.38 17.59
N LEU A 111 -13.22 -31.46 18.16
CA LEU A 111 -14.50 -31.04 17.60
C LEU A 111 -14.38 -30.32 16.24
N VAL A 112 -13.27 -29.62 16.00
CA VAL A 112 -13.00 -28.95 14.71
C VAL A 112 -12.63 -29.98 13.65
N LEU A 113 -11.86 -31.01 14.02
CA LEU A 113 -11.52 -32.13 13.13
C LEU A 113 -12.77 -32.88 12.66
N ALA A 114 -13.72 -33.09 13.56
CA ALA A 114 -14.95 -33.82 13.28
C ALA A 114 -15.90 -33.11 12.28
N ARG A 115 -15.71 -31.81 12.01
CA ARG A 115 -16.64 -31.00 11.19
C ARG A 115 -16.36 -31.03 9.69
N ASP A 116 -15.22 -31.55 9.25
CA ASP A 116 -14.78 -31.71 7.84
C ASP A 116 -15.10 -30.55 6.86
N ASN A 117 -15.01 -29.30 7.33
CA ASN A 117 -15.41 -28.11 6.58
C ASN A 117 -14.25 -27.37 5.89
N ILE A 118 -13.07 -27.97 5.85
CA ILE A 118 -11.85 -27.39 5.28
C ILE A 118 -11.45 -28.19 4.04
N GLN A 119 -11.49 -27.54 2.87
CA GLN A 119 -11.10 -28.14 1.59
C GLN A 119 -9.59 -28.03 1.39
N MET A 120 -8.85 -29.01 1.90
CA MET A 120 -7.39 -29.07 1.78
C MET A 120 -6.94 -30.51 1.54
N VAL A 121 -5.79 -30.68 0.88
CA VAL A 121 -5.09 -31.97 0.85
C VAL A 121 -4.79 -32.37 2.29
N GLU A 122 -4.97 -33.64 2.66
CA GLU A 122 -4.92 -34.11 4.06
C GLU A 122 -3.68 -33.61 4.82
N GLY A 123 -2.49 -33.61 4.20
CA GLY A 123 -1.28 -33.07 4.80
C GLY A 123 -1.34 -31.58 5.14
N ALA A 124 -1.95 -30.75 4.28
CA ALA A 124 -2.10 -29.32 4.51
C ALA A 124 -3.21 -29.01 5.54
N LYS A 125 -4.24 -29.87 5.62
CA LYS A 125 -5.25 -29.84 6.68
C LYS A 125 -4.58 -30.13 8.03
N GLN A 126 -3.83 -31.22 8.14
CA GLN A 126 -3.08 -31.61 9.36
C GLN A 126 -2.06 -30.57 9.78
N ALA A 127 -1.37 -29.94 8.84
CA ALA A 127 -0.49 -28.78 9.07
C ALA A 127 -1.25 -27.64 9.75
N PHE A 128 -2.34 -27.17 9.14
CA PHE A 128 -3.19 -26.08 9.66
C PHE A 128 -3.67 -26.36 11.09
N LEU A 129 -4.11 -27.59 11.32
CA LEU A 129 -4.60 -28.04 12.61
C LEU A 129 -3.48 -28.11 13.65
N SER A 130 -2.35 -28.72 13.32
CA SER A 130 -1.19 -28.84 14.21
C SER A 130 -0.63 -27.48 14.61
N ALA A 131 -0.53 -26.56 13.66
CA ALA A 131 -0.10 -25.19 13.89
C ALA A 131 -1.11 -24.44 14.79
N SER A 132 -2.41 -24.65 14.57
CA SER A 132 -3.46 -24.05 15.40
C SER A 132 -3.48 -24.62 16.82
N ILE A 133 -3.28 -25.93 17.00
CA ILE A 133 -3.14 -26.59 18.31
C ILE A 133 -2.00 -25.98 19.09
N GLU A 134 -0.83 -25.92 18.45
CA GLU A 134 0.36 -25.33 19.03
C GLU A 134 0.10 -23.88 19.44
N ALA A 135 -0.61 -23.11 18.60
CA ALA A 135 -0.94 -21.72 18.90
C ALA A 135 -1.86 -21.56 20.14
N VAL A 136 -2.97 -22.29 20.16
CA VAL A 136 -3.95 -22.21 21.27
C VAL A 136 -3.32 -22.72 22.57
N THR A 137 -2.54 -23.81 22.51
CA THR A 137 -1.86 -24.37 23.68
C THR A 137 -0.88 -23.38 24.30
N LEU A 138 -0.04 -22.73 23.47
CA LEU A 138 0.91 -21.72 23.94
C LEU A 138 0.19 -20.52 24.56
N ALA A 139 -0.93 -20.09 23.97
CA ALA A 139 -1.75 -18.98 24.46
C ALA A 139 -2.38 -19.30 25.83
N ASN A 140 -2.98 -20.48 25.98
CA ASN A 140 -3.71 -20.86 27.19
C ASN A 140 -2.79 -21.23 28.36
N THR A 141 -1.60 -21.77 28.07
CA THR A 141 -0.59 -22.08 29.09
C THR A 141 0.18 -20.87 29.58
N GLY A 142 -0.05 -19.68 28.97
CA GLY A 142 0.74 -18.48 29.23
C GLY A 142 2.19 -18.56 28.75
N MET A 143 2.58 -19.66 28.06
CA MET A 143 3.93 -19.86 27.52
C MET A 143 4.26 -18.89 26.38
N ALA A 144 3.24 -18.41 25.66
CA ALA A 144 3.35 -17.30 24.72
C ALA A 144 2.00 -16.59 24.64
N THR A 145 1.97 -15.37 24.09
CA THR A 145 0.68 -14.78 23.76
C THR A 145 -0.06 -15.47 22.63
N ALA A 146 -1.39 -15.25 22.59
CA ALA A 146 -2.20 -15.65 21.45
C ALA A 146 -1.63 -15.13 20.12
N GLU A 147 -0.95 -13.99 20.10
CA GLU A 147 -0.34 -13.45 18.89
C GLU A 147 1.03 -14.02 18.57
N ARG A 148 1.97 -14.21 19.51
CA ARG A 148 3.22 -14.96 19.22
C ARG A 148 2.95 -16.40 18.81
N ALA A 149 2.00 -17.02 19.48
CA ALA A 149 1.57 -18.38 19.19
C ALA A 149 0.96 -18.47 17.77
N LEU A 150 0.18 -17.47 17.38
CA LEU A 150 -0.40 -17.38 16.05
C LEU A 150 0.63 -17.03 14.96
N HIS A 151 1.62 -16.17 15.23
CA HIS A 151 2.74 -15.94 14.32
C HIS A 151 3.56 -17.19 14.07
N ARG A 152 3.84 -17.95 15.13
CA ARG A 152 4.53 -19.23 15.02
C ARG A 152 3.74 -20.21 14.15
N ALA A 153 2.42 -20.27 14.34
CA ALA A 153 1.53 -21.09 13.53
C ALA A 153 1.49 -20.66 12.06
N VAL A 154 1.25 -19.37 11.79
CA VAL A 154 1.21 -18.83 10.42
C VAL A 154 2.52 -19.10 9.68
N ARG A 155 3.67 -18.83 10.31
CA ARG A 155 4.99 -19.10 9.71
C ARG A 155 5.23 -20.59 9.45
N LYS A 156 4.78 -21.46 10.34
CA LYS A 156 4.90 -22.91 10.16
C LYS A 156 4.13 -23.33 8.91
N LEU A 157 2.91 -22.83 8.76
CA LEU A 157 2.06 -23.08 7.60
C LEU A 157 2.63 -22.51 6.31
N GLU A 158 3.17 -21.29 6.34
CA GLU A 158 3.83 -20.69 5.18
C GLU A 158 5.08 -21.46 4.76
N ARG A 159 5.91 -21.95 5.71
CA ARG A 159 7.04 -22.85 5.41
C ARG A 159 6.59 -24.17 4.78
N GLU A 160 5.40 -24.64 5.14
CA GLU A 160 4.78 -25.84 4.59
C GLU A 160 3.98 -25.56 3.29
N GLY A 161 4.05 -24.33 2.76
CA GLY A 161 3.44 -23.93 1.48
C GLY A 161 1.94 -23.60 1.56
N VAL A 162 1.39 -23.46 2.77
CA VAL A 162 -0.04 -23.23 3.03
C VAL A 162 -0.31 -21.74 3.24
N SER A 163 -0.67 -21.03 2.15
CA SER A 163 -0.93 -19.57 2.18
C SER A 163 -2.42 -19.19 2.14
N VAL A 164 -3.30 -20.10 1.71
CA VAL A 164 -4.75 -19.88 1.59
C VAL A 164 -5.49 -21.07 2.16
N ILE A 165 -6.48 -20.80 3.02
CA ILE A 165 -7.41 -21.79 3.56
C ILE A 165 -8.75 -21.66 2.83
N THR A 166 -9.17 -22.73 2.17
CA THR A 166 -10.45 -22.81 1.48
C THR A 166 -11.43 -23.58 2.35
N TYR A 167 -12.58 -22.97 2.61
CA TYR A 167 -13.68 -23.59 3.33
C TYR A 167 -14.71 -24.10 2.34
N GLN A 168 -15.33 -25.22 2.67
CA GLN A 168 -16.39 -25.82 1.89
C GLN A 168 -17.59 -26.14 2.78
N ASP A 169 -18.74 -26.23 2.13
CA ASP A 169 -19.89 -26.92 2.70
C ASP A 169 -19.59 -28.42 2.73
N ALA A 170 -19.73 -29.05 3.90
CA ALA A 170 -19.33 -30.44 4.11
C ALA A 170 -20.21 -31.45 3.35
N GLU A 171 -21.49 -31.10 3.11
CA GLU A 171 -22.45 -31.98 2.44
C GLU A 171 -22.36 -31.88 0.91
N THR A 172 -22.17 -30.66 0.39
CA THR A 172 -22.19 -30.38 -1.05
C THR A 172 -20.78 -30.25 -1.66
N GLY A 173 -19.74 -30.13 -0.85
CA GLY A 173 -18.36 -29.89 -1.28
C GLY A 173 -18.14 -28.51 -1.93
N ARG A 174 -19.15 -27.62 -1.91
CA ARG A 174 -19.08 -26.32 -2.57
C ARG A 174 -18.18 -25.38 -1.77
N VAL A 175 -17.24 -24.74 -2.45
CA VAL A 175 -16.40 -23.67 -1.87
C VAL A 175 -17.31 -22.55 -1.35
N THR A 176 -17.19 -22.25 -0.05
CA THR A 176 -17.95 -21.17 0.60
C THR A 176 -17.11 -19.91 0.70
N VAL A 177 -15.87 -20.01 1.20
CA VAL A 177 -14.98 -18.86 1.39
C VAL A 177 -13.51 -19.26 1.26
N ARG A 178 -12.69 -18.34 0.75
CA ARG A 178 -11.23 -18.44 0.74
C ARG A 178 -10.65 -17.34 1.60
N ASN A 179 -9.86 -17.72 2.59
CA ASN A 179 -9.18 -16.80 3.48
C ASN A 179 -7.67 -16.96 3.35
N LYS A 180 -6.92 -15.86 3.46
CA LYS A 180 -5.48 -15.96 3.72
C LYS A 180 -5.25 -16.73 5.03
N VAL A 181 -4.12 -17.43 5.13
CA VAL A 181 -3.79 -18.28 6.27
C VAL A 181 -3.80 -17.51 7.60
N ASP A 182 -3.27 -16.28 7.64
CA ASP A 182 -3.27 -15.42 8.83
C ASP A 182 -4.70 -15.11 9.33
N VAL A 183 -5.61 -14.79 8.42
CA VAL A 183 -7.02 -14.51 8.71
C VAL A 183 -7.72 -15.76 9.26
N ALA A 184 -7.42 -16.92 8.66
CA ALA A 184 -8.00 -18.20 9.06
C ALA A 184 -7.53 -18.61 10.46
N VAL A 185 -6.22 -18.56 10.73
CA VAL A 185 -5.66 -18.90 12.04
C VAL A 185 -6.18 -17.91 13.10
N ARG A 186 -6.27 -16.59 12.80
CA ARG A 186 -6.75 -15.57 13.75
C ARG A 186 -8.18 -15.83 14.20
N ARG A 187 -9.05 -16.08 13.23
CA ARG A 187 -10.44 -16.43 13.51
C ARG A 187 -10.50 -17.69 14.38
N HIS A 188 -9.71 -18.69 14.04
CA HIS A 188 -9.69 -19.96 14.75
C HIS A 188 -9.24 -19.81 16.20
N VAL A 189 -8.08 -19.20 16.46
CA VAL A 189 -7.56 -19.00 17.82
C VAL A 189 -8.54 -18.21 18.69
N ARG A 190 -9.13 -17.11 18.17
CA ARG A 190 -10.14 -16.35 18.92
C ARG A 190 -11.37 -17.18 19.28
N THR A 191 -11.88 -17.95 18.32
CA THR A 191 -13.02 -18.86 18.56
C THR A 191 -12.66 -19.92 19.59
N GLN A 192 -11.45 -20.50 19.55
CA GLN A 192 -11.02 -21.49 20.52
C GLN A 192 -10.90 -20.91 21.93
N ILE A 193 -10.33 -19.72 22.11
CA ILE A 193 -10.23 -19.05 23.42
C ILE A 193 -11.61 -18.84 24.03
N ALA A 194 -12.57 -18.35 23.24
CA ALA A 194 -13.94 -18.17 23.71
C ALA A 194 -14.56 -19.51 24.15
N GLN A 195 -14.39 -20.56 23.34
CA GLN A 195 -14.90 -21.90 23.66
C GLN A 195 -14.15 -22.55 24.84
N ASP A 196 -12.88 -22.24 25.07
CA ASP A 196 -12.15 -22.68 26.26
C ASP A 196 -12.73 -22.07 27.54
N GLY A 197 -13.08 -20.77 27.50
CA GLY A 197 -13.81 -20.13 28.58
C GLY A 197 -15.15 -20.81 28.86
N ALA A 198 -15.91 -21.15 27.81
CA ALA A 198 -17.17 -21.88 27.94
C ALA A 198 -17.01 -23.29 28.54
N ARG A 199 -15.96 -24.02 28.15
CA ARG A 199 -15.63 -25.32 28.76
C ARG A 199 -15.26 -25.19 30.24
N MET A 200 -14.58 -24.11 30.64
CA MET A 200 -14.36 -23.84 32.06
C MET A 200 -15.67 -23.61 32.79
N THR A 201 -16.57 -22.81 32.20
CA THR A 201 -17.92 -22.58 32.73
C THR A 201 -18.67 -23.89 32.91
N GLU A 202 -18.72 -24.75 31.89
CA GLU A 202 -19.34 -26.08 31.95
C GLU A 202 -18.72 -26.96 33.05
N ARG A 203 -17.38 -26.96 33.19
CA ARG A 203 -16.68 -27.73 34.23
C ARG A 203 -17.05 -27.23 35.62
N ARG A 204 -17.06 -25.92 35.85
CA ARG A 204 -17.47 -25.31 37.13
C ARG A 204 -18.92 -25.67 37.44
N MET A 205 -19.80 -25.56 36.45
CA MET A 205 -21.20 -25.95 36.58
C MET A 205 -21.36 -27.41 36.97
N GLY A 206 -20.59 -28.32 36.35
CA GLY A 206 -20.57 -29.74 36.71
C GLY A 206 -20.12 -29.99 38.16
N VAL A 207 -19.09 -29.29 38.63
CA VAL A 207 -18.61 -29.38 40.03
C VAL A 207 -19.66 -28.86 41.02
N LEU A 208 -20.37 -27.79 40.65
CA LEU A 208 -21.35 -27.12 41.50
C LEU A 208 -22.77 -27.71 41.37
N GLY A 209 -22.99 -28.68 40.48
CA GLY A 209 -24.30 -29.25 40.19
C GLY A 209 -25.29 -28.26 39.56
N VAL A 210 -24.80 -27.20 38.90
CA VAL A 210 -25.64 -26.24 38.18
C VAL A 210 -25.87 -26.76 36.76
N THR A 211 -27.13 -26.88 36.34
CA THR A 211 -27.49 -27.46 35.02
C THR A 211 -28.13 -26.47 34.07
N LEU A 212 -28.48 -25.26 34.54
CA LEU A 212 -29.07 -24.22 33.70
C LEU A 212 -28.02 -23.18 33.32
N VAL A 213 -28.10 -22.70 32.08
CA VAL A 213 -27.28 -21.61 31.56
C VAL A 213 -28.15 -20.44 31.13
N GLU A 214 -27.63 -19.22 31.22
CA GLU A 214 -28.17 -18.03 30.57
C GLU A 214 -27.26 -17.62 29.42
N VAL A 215 -27.84 -17.38 28.24
CA VAL A 215 -27.10 -16.89 27.06
C VAL A 215 -27.08 -15.37 27.05
N SER A 216 -25.90 -14.79 26.86
CA SER A 216 -25.71 -13.34 26.71
C SER A 216 -26.55 -12.74 25.57
N SER A 217 -26.78 -11.43 25.62
CA SER A 217 -27.50 -10.70 24.58
C SER A 217 -26.79 -9.41 24.14
N HIS A 218 -26.94 -9.08 22.86
CA HIS A 218 -26.50 -7.83 22.24
C HIS A 218 -27.44 -7.45 21.09
N CYS A 219 -27.63 -6.14 20.88
CA CYS A 219 -28.71 -5.58 20.06
C CYS A 219 -28.52 -5.75 18.53
N ASP A 220 -27.31 -6.03 18.10
CA ASP A 220 -26.89 -6.19 16.70
C ASP A 220 -26.55 -7.66 16.37
N SER A 221 -27.18 -8.60 17.07
CA SER A 221 -27.07 -10.03 16.78
C SER A 221 -27.58 -10.38 15.38
N ARG A 222 -26.85 -11.29 14.72
CA ARG A 222 -27.22 -11.80 13.40
C ARG A 222 -28.56 -12.54 13.48
N PRO A 223 -29.40 -12.51 12.43
CA PRO A 223 -30.78 -12.99 12.50
C PRO A 223 -30.93 -14.40 13.09
N GLU A 224 -30.10 -15.36 12.67
CA GLU A 224 -30.16 -16.74 13.18
C GLU A 224 -29.77 -16.90 14.66
N HIS A 225 -29.05 -15.93 15.25
CA HIS A 225 -28.60 -15.98 16.66
C HIS A 225 -29.55 -15.25 17.61
N ARG A 226 -30.50 -14.46 17.09
CA ARG A 226 -31.47 -13.73 17.91
C ARG A 226 -32.35 -14.62 18.80
N PRO A 227 -32.82 -15.80 18.35
CA PRO A 227 -33.66 -16.66 19.17
C PRO A 227 -33.00 -17.09 20.49
N TRP A 228 -31.66 -17.04 20.59
CA TRP A 228 -30.92 -17.52 21.75
C TRP A 228 -30.79 -16.47 22.87
N GLN A 229 -30.83 -15.20 22.50
CA GLN A 229 -30.39 -14.09 23.34
C GLN A 229 -31.23 -13.92 24.62
N GLY A 230 -30.54 -13.78 25.76
CA GLY A 230 -31.17 -13.53 27.07
C GLY A 230 -32.05 -14.67 27.57
N ARG A 231 -31.98 -15.84 26.94
CA ARG A 231 -32.78 -17.01 27.30
C ARG A 231 -31.95 -17.99 28.12
N CYS A 232 -32.67 -18.76 28.93
CA CYS A 232 -32.08 -19.81 29.73
C CYS A 232 -32.36 -21.18 29.11
N TYR A 233 -31.37 -22.06 29.20
CA TYR A 233 -31.40 -23.41 28.66
C TYR A 233 -30.87 -24.41 29.68
N SER A 234 -31.15 -25.68 29.46
CA SER A 234 -30.65 -26.78 30.29
C SER A 234 -29.56 -27.55 29.55
N LEU A 235 -28.49 -27.88 30.26
CA LEU A 235 -27.39 -28.72 29.77
C LEU A 235 -27.72 -30.22 29.81
N VAL A 236 -28.85 -30.61 30.41
CA VAL A 236 -29.22 -32.01 30.67
C VAL A 236 -30.52 -32.41 29.96
N GLY A 237 -30.76 -31.85 28.78
CA GLY A 237 -32.02 -32.03 28.04
C GLY A 237 -33.11 -31.03 28.46
N ASP A 238 -34.28 -31.17 27.86
CA ASP A 238 -35.47 -30.39 28.23
C ASP A 238 -35.85 -30.65 29.70
N VAL A 239 -35.93 -29.59 30.50
CA VAL A 239 -36.36 -29.68 31.91
C VAL A 239 -37.44 -28.65 32.19
N GLU A 240 -38.33 -28.99 33.13
CA GLU A 240 -39.34 -28.08 33.64
C GLU A 240 -39.16 -27.96 35.16
N ILE A 241 -38.99 -26.73 35.64
CA ILE A 241 -38.81 -26.44 37.07
C ILE A 241 -39.87 -25.41 37.44
N GLU A 242 -40.75 -25.76 38.39
CA GLU A 242 -41.83 -24.89 38.88
C GLU A 242 -42.69 -24.28 37.74
N GLY A 243 -42.98 -25.08 36.71
CA GLY A 243 -43.77 -24.65 35.54
C GLY A 243 -43.01 -23.82 34.51
N VAL A 244 -41.71 -23.57 34.71
CA VAL A 244 -40.83 -22.91 33.73
C VAL A 244 -40.06 -23.96 32.95
N ARG A 245 -40.29 -24.00 31.63
CA ARG A 245 -39.57 -24.89 30.71
C ARG A 245 -38.24 -24.29 30.27
N TYR A 246 -37.17 -25.06 30.42
CA TYR A 246 -35.84 -24.79 29.90
C TYR A 246 -35.55 -25.80 28.79
N PRO A 247 -35.51 -25.37 27.52
CA PRO A 247 -35.16 -26.25 26.40
C PRO A 247 -33.72 -26.75 26.51
N ASP A 248 -33.46 -27.88 25.86
CA ASP A 248 -32.11 -28.42 25.69
C ASP A 248 -31.18 -27.41 25.00
N PHE A 249 -30.05 -27.12 25.65
CA PHE A 249 -29.09 -26.12 25.21
C PHE A 249 -28.47 -26.49 23.87
N TYR A 250 -28.09 -27.75 23.67
CA TYR A 250 -27.39 -28.19 22.47
C TYR A 250 -28.29 -28.16 21.25
N ALA A 251 -29.52 -28.68 21.37
CA ALA A 251 -30.51 -28.71 20.31
C ALA A 251 -31.02 -27.30 19.94
N ALA A 252 -31.26 -26.44 20.94
CA ALA A 252 -31.83 -25.10 20.69
C ALA A 252 -30.81 -24.13 20.08
N THR A 253 -29.53 -24.27 20.42
CA THR A 253 -28.48 -23.30 20.06
C THR A 253 -27.51 -23.81 19.01
N GLY A 254 -27.53 -25.11 18.70
CA GLY A 254 -26.56 -25.76 17.83
C GLY A 254 -25.13 -25.65 18.36
N TYR A 255 -24.94 -25.42 19.67
CA TYR A 255 -23.63 -25.34 20.31
C TYR A 255 -22.79 -26.57 19.95
N GLY A 256 -21.55 -26.34 19.54
CA GLY A 256 -20.69 -27.38 18.96
C GLY A 256 -20.72 -27.47 17.43
N SER A 257 -21.55 -26.69 16.74
CA SER A 257 -21.48 -26.50 15.27
C SER A 257 -20.77 -25.19 14.89
N VAL A 258 -20.46 -25.01 13.60
CA VAL A 258 -19.80 -23.78 13.09
C VAL A 258 -20.74 -22.58 13.13
N ASP A 259 -22.02 -22.79 12.88
CA ASP A 259 -23.03 -21.73 12.81
C ASP A 259 -23.83 -21.57 14.11
N GLY A 260 -23.68 -22.50 15.04
CA GLY A 260 -24.28 -22.47 16.37
C GLY A 260 -23.68 -21.44 17.32
N LEU A 261 -24.18 -21.45 18.56
CA LEU A 261 -23.68 -20.61 19.64
C LEU A 261 -22.18 -20.85 19.86
N MET A 262 -21.42 -19.76 20.07
CA MET A 262 -19.95 -19.77 20.16
C MET A 262 -19.23 -20.32 18.91
N GLY A 263 -19.95 -20.38 17.78
CA GLY A 263 -19.43 -20.73 16.48
C GLY A 263 -18.58 -19.64 15.86
N ALA A 264 -18.29 -19.77 14.56
CA ALA A 264 -17.42 -18.84 13.85
C ALA A 264 -17.98 -17.40 13.90
N ASN A 265 -17.14 -16.47 14.37
CA ASN A 265 -17.46 -15.04 14.51
C ASN A 265 -18.66 -14.72 15.42
N CYS A 266 -19.17 -15.67 16.20
CA CYS A 266 -20.17 -15.43 17.24
C CYS A 266 -19.55 -14.59 18.37
N ARG A 267 -20.32 -13.64 18.93
CA ARG A 267 -19.94 -12.85 20.11
C ARG A 267 -20.70 -13.26 21.37
N HIS A 268 -21.60 -14.22 21.27
CA HIS A 268 -22.31 -14.74 22.43
C HIS A 268 -21.42 -15.65 23.25
N SER A 269 -21.59 -15.52 24.55
CA SER A 269 -21.16 -16.47 25.58
C SER A 269 -22.40 -16.95 26.36
N PHE A 270 -22.20 -17.89 27.27
CA PHE A 270 -23.20 -18.29 28.25
C PHE A 270 -22.54 -18.45 29.63
N GLY A 271 -23.36 -18.41 30.68
CA GLY A 271 -22.92 -18.48 32.07
C GLY A 271 -23.90 -19.27 32.92
N PRO A 272 -23.51 -19.65 34.15
CA PRO A 272 -24.38 -20.42 35.05
C PRO A 272 -25.64 -19.61 35.40
N TYR A 273 -26.78 -20.26 35.39
CA TYR A 273 -28.07 -19.70 35.79
C TYR A 273 -28.69 -20.56 36.90
N ARG A 274 -29.35 -19.92 37.86
CA ARG A 274 -30.14 -20.59 38.89
C ARG A 274 -31.61 -20.29 38.64
N HIS A 275 -32.46 -21.30 38.72
CA HIS A 275 -33.90 -21.11 38.59
C HIS A 275 -34.40 -20.01 39.53
N GLY A 276 -35.20 -19.08 39.01
CA GLY A 276 -35.71 -17.92 39.76
C GLY A 276 -34.71 -16.78 39.98
N ALA A 277 -33.45 -16.92 39.56
CA ALA A 277 -32.50 -15.81 39.60
C ALA A 277 -32.86 -14.72 38.59
N THR A 278 -32.52 -13.48 38.93
CA THR A 278 -32.64 -12.34 38.01
C THR A 278 -31.78 -12.61 36.77
N HIS A 279 -32.39 -12.43 35.60
CA HIS A 279 -31.67 -12.49 34.32
C HIS A 279 -30.63 -11.38 34.25
N ALA A 280 -29.40 -11.72 33.86
CA ALA A 280 -28.39 -10.72 33.57
C ALA A 280 -28.56 -10.09 32.18
N TYR A 281 -29.30 -10.76 31.28
CA TYR A 281 -29.49 -10.32 29.92
C TYR A 281 -30.95 -10.35 29.50
N GLU A 282 -31.40 -9.26 28.89
CA GLU A 282 -32.75 -9.19 28.35
C GLU A 282 -32.84 -9.93 26.99
N PRO A 283 -33.94 -10.65 26.73
CA PRO A 283 -34.27 -11.13 25.39
C PRO A 283 -34.55 -9.98 24.43
N ASP A 284 -34.06 -10.09 23.19
CA ASP A 284 -34.23 -9.07 22.13
C ASP A 284 -33.85 -7.64 22.56
N PRO A 285 -32.61 -7.43 23.04
CA PRO A 285 -32.18 -6.13 23.54
C PRO A 285 -32.29 -5.08 22.43
N LYS A 286 -32.93 -3.95 22.72
CA LYS A 286 -33.10 -2.86 21.76
C LYS A 286 -31.80 -2.07 21.63
N HIS A 287 -31.46 -1.69 20.40
CA HIS A 287 -30.32 -0.82 20.18
C HIS A 287 -30.63 0.58 20.78
N PRO A 288 -29.68 1.22 21.50
CA PRO A 288 -29.91 2.52 22.14
C PRO A 288 -30.41 3.62 21.20
N SER A 289 -30.10 3.53 19.90
CA SER A 289 -30.56 4.45 18.85
C SER A 289 -32.06 4.36 18.51
N GLY A 290 -32.77 3.33 18.98
CA GLY A 290 -34.16 3.05 18.61
C GLY A 290 -34.35 2.48 17.20
N LEU A 291 -33.26 2.16 16.49
CA LEU A 291 -33.33 1.42 15.23
C LEU A 291 -33.53 -0.09 15.47
N PRO A 292 -34.19 -0.81 14.54
CA PRO A 292 -34.27 -2.26 14.60
C PRO A 292 -32.88 -2.90 14.56
N GLY A 293 -32.63 -3.92 15.38
CA GLY A 293 -31.33 -4.61 15.44
C GLY A 293 -30.85 -5.17 14.10
N GLU A 294 -31.76 -5.54 13.19
CA GLU A 294 -31.42 -5.96 11.83
C GLU A 294 -30.87 -4.85 10.96
N GLU A 295 -31.39 -3.65 11.13
CA GLU A 295 -30.89 -2.48 10.43
C GLU A 295 -29.48 -2.13 10.93
N VAL A 296 -29.29 -2.13 12.25
CA VAL A 296 -27.98 -1.92 12.87
C VAL A 296 -26.98 -2.97 12.39
N TYR A 297 -27.35 -4.25 12.42
CA TYR A 297 -26.51 -5.34 11.92
C TYR A 297 -26.10 -5.13 10.45
N ARG A 298 -27.04 -4.74 9.56
CA ARG A 298 -26.72 -4.45 8.14
C ARG A 298 -25.77 -3.26 8.01
N LEU A 299 -25.96 -2.22 8.81
CA LEU A 299 -25.10 -1.04 8.85
C LEU A 299 -23.68 -1.41 9.32
N GLU A 300 -23.55 -2.26 10.34
CA GLU A 300 -22.25 -2.78 10.78
C GLU A 300 -21.56 -3.60 9.69
N GLN A 301 -22.28 -4.46 8.97
CA GLN A 301 -21.68 -5.26 7.89
C GLN A 301 -21.14 -4.35 6.77
N ARG A 302 -21.87 -3.27 6.44
CA ARG A 302 -21.41 -2.23 5.51
C ARG A 302 -20.17 -1.52 6.06
N GLN A 303 -20.16 -1.18 7.34
CA GLN A 303 -18.99 -0.58 7.99
C GLN A 303 -17.78 -1.51 7.88
N ARG A 304 -17.90 -2.80 8.22
CA ARG A 304 -16.82 -3.79 8.11
C ARG A 304 -16.28 -3.92 6.68
N ALA A 305 -17.14 -3.78 5.67
CA ALA A 305 -16.71 -3.76 4.28
C ALA A 305 -15.88 -2.50 3.94
N LEU A 306 -16.29 -1.33 4.44
CA LEU A 306 -15.53 -0.10 4.28
C LEU A 306 -14.21 -0.12 5.07
N GLU A 307 -14.18 -0.70 6.27
CA GLU A 307 -12.95 -0.89 7.03
C GLU A 307 -11.94 -1.75 6.24
N ARG A 308 -12.39 -2.85 5.62
CA ARG A 308 -11.55 -3.67 4.72
C ARG A 308 -11.01 -2.84 3.56
N ARG A 309 -11.87 -2.07 2.91
CA ARG A 309 -11.50 -1.20 1.78
C ARG A 309 -10.50 -0.11 2.19
N ILE A 310 -10.66 0.47 3.38
CA ILE A 310 -9.70 1.46 3.91
C ILE A 310 -8.35 0.81 4.18
N ARG A 311 -8.31 -0.39 4.78
CA ARG A 311 -7.05 -1.12 4.99
C ARG A 311 -6.33 -1.38 3.67
N GLU A 312 -7.05 -1.84 2.66
CA GLU A 312 -6.50 -2.05 1.31
C GLU A 312 -5.97 -0.75 0.68
N ALA A 313 -6.77 0.33 0.70
CA ALA A 313 -6.34 1.62 0.17
C ALA A 313 -5.14 2.21 0.92
N LYS A 314 -5.01 1.97 2.23
CA LYS A 314 -3.81 2.36 3.00
C LYS A 314 -2.58 1.59 2.54
N ARG A 315 -2.69 0.29 2.27
CA ARG A 315 -1.60 -0.53 1.72
C ARG A 315 -1.20 -0.04 0.33
N GLU A 316 -2.16 0.28 -0.53
CA GLU A 316 -1.90 0.85 -1.86
C GLU A 316 -1.14 2.17 -1.78
N VAL A 317 -1.59 3.10 -0.92
CA VAL A 317 -0.90 4.39 -0.71
C VAL A 317 0.53 4.18 -0.23
N ARG A 318 0.74 3.24 0.68
CA ARG A 318 2.06 2.92 1.22
C ARG A 318 3.00 2.37 0.16
N GLY A 319 2.58 1.36 -0.59
CA GLY A 319 3.38 0.79 -1.68
C GLY A 319 3.65 1.80 -2.79
N ALA A 320 2.66 2.62 -3.15
CA ALA A 320 2.84 3.69 -4.12
C ALA A 320 3.79 4.80 -3.63
N GLN A 321 3.82 5.08 -2.32
CA GLN A 321 4.76 6.03 -1.73
C GLN A 321 6.19 5.49 -1.80
N GLN A 322 6.41 4.22 -1.47
CA GLN A 322 7.74 3.59 -1.59
C GLN A 322 8.23 3.55 -3.04
N ALA A 323 7.34 3.21 -3.98
CA ALA A 323 7.68 3.23 -5.40
C ALA A 323 8.05 4.65 -5.87
N TYR A 324 7.30 5.67 -5.44
CA TYR A 324 7.64 7.06 -5.73
C TYR A 324 8.97 7.49 -5.09
N ASP A 325 9.21 7.13 -3.83
CA ASP A 325 10.44 7.50 -3.11
C ASP A 325 11.68 6.84 -3.75
N ALA A 326 11.53 5.64 -4.32
CA ALA A 326 12.61 4.92 -4.99
C ALA A 326 12.87 5.37 -6.44
N LEU A 327 11.81 5.61 -7.23
CA LEU A 327 11.91 5.89 -8.67
C LEU A 327 11.88 7.38 -9.00
N GLY A 328 11.21 8.19 -8.19
CA GLY A 328 11.10 9.65 -8.36
C GLY A 328 10.40 10.12 -9.64
N ASP A 329 9.87 9.21 -10.45
CA ASP A 329 9.40 9.49 -11.81
C ASP A 329 7.95 10.02 -11.86
N ALA A 330 7.54 10.47 -13.05
CA ALA A 330 6.19 11.00 -13.26
C ALA A 330 5.09 9.94 -13.07
N GLU A 331 5.39 8.67 -13.37
CA GLU A 331 4.47 7.56 -13.21
C GLU A 331 4.25 7.22 -11.74
N GLY A 332 5.31 7.16 -10.92
CA GLY A 332 5.25 6.99 -9.47
C GLY A 332 4.48 8.12 -8.78
N ARG A 333 4.66 9.39 -9.21
CA ARG A 333 3.85 10.53 -8.73
C ARG A 333 2.37 10.35 -9.04
N ALA A 334 2.04 9.98 -10.26
CA ALA A 334 0.65 9.77 -10.69
C ALA A 334 0.01 8.58 -9.96
N GLY A 335 0.75 7.48 -9.80
CA GLY A 335 0.34 6.30 -9.03
C GLY A 335 0.06 6.64 -7.57
N LEU A 336 0.96 7.38 -6.91
CA LEU A 336 0.79 7.85 -5.54
C LEU A 336 -0.41 8.78 -5.39
N ALA A 337 -0.62 9.73 -6.31
CA ALA A 337 -1.77 10.61 -6.30
C ALA A 337 -3.09 9.82 -6.43
N LYS A 338 -3.15 8.85 -7.36
CA LYS A 338 -4.30 7.97 -7.57
C LYS A 338 -4.62 7.14 -6.32
N ALA A 339 -3.59 6.55 -5.69
CA ALA A 339 -3.75 5.78 -4.46
C ALA A 339 -4.27 6.67 -3.31
N LYS A 340 -3.71 7.89 -3.15
CA LYS A 340 -4.16 8.87 -2.14
C LYS A 340 -5.62 9.24 -2.34
N ASP A 341 -6.05 9.45 -3.57
CA ASP A 341 -7.46 9.76 -3.85
C ASP A 341 -8.37 8.55 -3.61
N GLY A 342 -7.90 7.32 -3.87
CA GLY A 342 -8.58 6.08 -3.48
C GLY A 342 -8.83 5.97 -1.98
N LEU A 343 -7.81 6.27 -1.17
CA LEU A 343 -7.91 6.31 0.29
C LEU A 343 -8.89 7.40 0.76
N LYS A 344 -8.77 8.63 0.23
CA LYS A 344 -9.70 9.73 0.55
C LYS A 344 -11.15 9.36 0.25
N ARG A 345 -11.42 8.76 -0.91
CA ARG A 345 -12.78 8.30 -1.29
C ARG A 345 -13.30 7.25 -0.31
N SER A 346 -12.47 6.28 0.06
CA SER A 346 -12.86 5.21 1.00
C SER A 346 -13.14 5.76 2.39
N GLN A 347 -12.33 6.70 2.88
CA GLN A 347 -12.55 7.38 4.16
C GLN A 347 -13.77 8.31 4.12
N ALA A 348 -14.04 8.97 2.98
CA ALA A 348 -15.24 9.78 2.80
C ALA A 348 -16.50 8.92 2.82
N ALA A 349 -16.48 7.76 2.16
CA ALA A 349 -17.57 6.78 2.22
C ALA A 349 -17.83 6.27 3.65
N MET A 350 -16.78 6.02 4.44
CA MET A 350 -16.91 5.66 5.85
C MET A 350 -17.56 6.79 6.67
N ARG A 351 -17.09 8.03 6.51
CA ARG A 351 -17.68 9.19 7.19
C ARG A 351 -19.15 9.38 6.80
N GLY A 352 -19.48 9.21 5.51
CA GLY A 352 -20.84 9.27 5.01
C GLY A 352 -21.73 8.21 5.66
N LEU A 353 -21.30 6.94 5.64
CA LEU A 353 -22.06 5.85 6.26
C LEU A 353 -22.33 6.10 7.75
N ILE A 354 -21.32 6.54 8.51
CA ILE A 354 -21.47 6.83 9.94
C ILE A 354 -22.41 8.02 10.16
N ALA A 355 -22.28 9.08 9.35
CA ALA A 355 -23.14 10.26 9.45
C ALA A 355 -24.60 9.90 9.14
N ASP A 356 -24.85 9.18 8.04
CA ASP A 356 -26.19 8.75 7.64
C ASP A 356 -26.81 7.83 8.69
N ALA A 357 -26.05 6.86 9.21
CA ALA A 357 -26.51 5.95 10.26
C ALA A 357 -26.87 6.71 11.54
N ASN A 358 -26.02 7.63 11.99
CA ASN A 358 -26.25 8.39 13.21
C ASN A 358 -27.39 9.41 13.05
N ALA A 359 -27.58 9.98 11.86
CA ALA A 359 -28.71 10.84 11.54
C ALA A 359 -30.05 10.07 11.54
N ALA A 360 -30.04 8.77 11.23
CA ALA A 360 -31.20 7.90 11.30
C ALA A 360 -31.57 7.49 12.74
N SER A 361 -30.76 7.84 13.74
CA SER A 361 -31.07 7.56 15.16
C SER A 361 -32.36 8.25 15.60
N LYS A 362 -33.24 7.51 16.27
CA LYS A 362 -34.51 8.03 16.81
C LYS A 362 -34.36 8.68 18.17
N THR A 363 -33.29 8.35 18.89
CA THR A 363 -33.03 8.80 20.26
C THR A 363 -31.87 9.78 20.35
N GLY A 364 -31.13 9.98 19.25
CA GLY A 364 -29.88 10.73 19.24
C GLY A 364 -28.66 9.92 19.70
N ALA A 365 -28.86 8.69 20.20
CA ALA A 365 -27.75 7.80 20.50
C ALA A 365 -27.05 7.35 19.20
N PRO A 366 -25.71 7.30 19.17
CA PRO A 366 -24.97 6.90 17.98
C PRO A 366 -25.31 5.46 17.57
N VAL A 367 -25.42 5.24 16.27
CA VAL A 367 -25.65 3.92 15.64
C VAL A 367 -24.32 3.26 15.29
N LEU A 368 -23.42 4.02 14.65
CA LEU A 368 -22.11 3.56 14.26
C LEU A 368 -21.01 4.47 14.83
N HIS A 369 -19.86 3.86 15.08
CA HIS A 369 -18.66 4.54 15.55
C HIS A 369 -17.49 4.20 14.64
N ARG A 370 -16.63 5.20 14.39
CA ARG A 370 -15.37 4.95 13.69
C ARG A 370 -14.44 4.15 14.61
N LYS A 371 -13.88 3.05 14.11
CA LYS A 371 -12.95 2.18 14.86
C LYS A 371 -11.56 2.19 14.18
N PRO A 372 -10.68 3.16 14.51
CA PRO A 372 -9.37 3.31 13.85
C PRO A 372 -8.48 2.06 13.92
N ALA A 373 -8.56 1.29 15.01
CA ALA A 373 -7.86 0.02 15.20
C ALA A 373 -8.21 -0.99 14.08
N ARG A 374 -9.48 -1.04 13.66
CA ARG A 374 -9.93 -1.86 12.54
C ARG A 374 -9.44 -1.33 11.20
N GLU A 375 -9.28 -0.02 11.06
CA GLU A 375 -8.74 0.57 9.83
C GLU A 375 -7.21 0.52 9.77
N TRP A 376 -6.52 0.08 10.82
CA TRP A 376 -5.06 0.09 10.89
C TRP A 376 -4.45 -0.81 9.81
N ALA A 377 -3.33 -0.37 9.25
CA ALA A 377 -2.55 -1.08 8.23
C ALA A 377 -1.09 -0.67 8.36
N GLY A 378 -0.57 -0.69 9.60
CA GLY A 378 0.75 -0.18 10.00
C GLY A 378 0.83 1.34 10.08
N ASP A 379 1.98 1.83 10.55
CA ASP A 379 2.32 3.26 10.60
C ASP A 379 2.38 3.81 9.19
N MET A 380 1.37 4.59 8.78
CA MET A 380 1.40 5.18 7.45
C MET A 380 2.71 5.97 7.31
N PRO A 381 3.45 5.85 6.19
CA PRO A 381 4.61 6.69 5.92
C PRO A 381 4.20 8.13 6.21
N ARG A 382 5.07 8.96 6.80
CA ARG A 382 4.72 10.38 7.04
C ARG A 382 4.24 10.98 5.72
N VAL A 383 2.91 11.08 5.59
CA VAL A 383 2.29 11.42 4.33
C VAL A 383 2.46 12.90 4.20
N ARG A 384 3.50 13.31 3.47
CA ARG A 384 3.66 14.69 3.04
C ARG A 384 2.35 15.06 2.30
N SER A 385 1.67 16.07 2.80
CA SER A 385 0.39 16.53 2.27
C SER A 385 0.53 16.91 0.80
N MET A 386 -0.59 16.96 0.05
CA MET A 386 -0.55 17.48 -1.33
C MET A 386 -0.01 18.91 -1.40
N ALA A 387 -0.21 19.70 -0.34
CA ALA A 387 0.38 21.03 -0.19
C ALA A 387 1.90 20.98 0.06
N GLN A 388 2.40 20.00 0.82
CA GLN A 388 3.84 19.77 1.01
C GLN A 388 4.51 19.17 -0.23
N LEU A 389 3.85 18.28 -0.96
CA LEU A 389 4.33 17.77 -2.25
C LEU A 389 4.27 18.83 -3.35
N ALA A 390 3.26 19.70 -3.34
CA ALA A 390 3.20 20.89 -4.20
C ALA A 390 4.20 21.97 -3.78
N ALA A 391 4.54 22.05 -2.50
CA ALA A 391 5.60 22.91 -1.97
C ALA A 391 7.00 22.35 -2.25
N GLU A 392 7.19 21.03 -2.31
CA GLU A 392 8.45 20.37 -2.71
C GLU A 392 8.64 20.31 -4.22
N GLY A 393 7.57 20.51 -5.01
CA GLY A 393 7.68 21.00 -6.39
C GLY A 393 8.35 22.39 -6.50
N LYS A 394 8.59 23.05 -5.36
CA LYS A 394 9.60 24.10 -5.19
C LYS A 394 10.70 23.54 -4.26
N VAL A 395 11.72 22.92 -4.83
CA VAL A 395 12.94 22.51 -4.09
C VAL A 395 13.36 23.64 -3.14
N SER A 396 13.51 23.36 -1.85
CA SER A 396 13.90 24.37 -0.88
C SER A 396 15.28 24.91 -1.23
N ARG A 397 15.47 26.23 -1.07
CA ARG A 397 16.69 27.02 -1.39
C ARG A 397 18.00 26.51 -0.74
N LYS A 398 17.91 25.49 0.13
CA LYS A 398 19.00 25.02 1.00
C LYS A 398 19.59 23.66 0.60
N GLU A 399 18.94 22.92 -0.32
CA GLU A 399 19.39 21.60 -0.80
C GLU A 399 19.99 21.64 -2.23
N ARG A 400 19.92 22.80 -2.88
CA ARG A 400 20.51 23.06 -4.20
C ARG A 400 21.97 23.45 -3.97
N GLY A 401 22.89 22.49 -4.06
CA GLY A 401 24.32 22.68 -3.77
C GLY A 401 24.96 23.87 -4.52
N ASP A 402 26.19 24.22 -4.12
CA ASP A 402 26.98 25.31 -4.70
C ASP A 402 26.97 25.24 -6.25
N GLY A 403 26.19 26.09 -6.92
CA GLY A 403 26.05 26.11 -8.38
C GLY A 403 24.64 26.36 -8.94
N TYR A 404 23.58 26.37 -8.12
CA TYR A 404 22.22 26.70 -8.58
C TYR A 404 22.00 28.22 -8.74
N SER A 405 21.53 28.66 -9.90
CA SER A 405 21.11 30.04 -10.19
C SER A 405 19.66 30.11 -10.66
N GLU A 406 18.90 31.07 -10.13
CA GLU A 406 17.54 31.39 -10.62
C GLU A 406 17.55 31.91 -12.06
N ASP A 407 18.67 32.48 -12.52
CA ASP A 407 18.83 32.93 -13.91
C ASP A 407 18.78 31.77 -14.92
N TYR A 408 19.03 30.55 -14.45
CA TYR A 408 18.97 29.32 -15.23
C TYR A 408 17.84 28.38 -14.79
N ALA A 409 16.85 28.86 -14.02
CA ALA A 409 15.75 28.01 -13.57
C ALA A 409 14.80 27.65 -14.71
N VAL A 410 14.43 26.37 -14.81
CA VAL A 410 13.48 25.87 -15.80
C VAL A 410 12.05 26.26 -15.40
N ARG A 411 11.31 26.85 -16.34
CA ARG A 411 9.89 27.19 -16.17
C ARG A 411 9.02 25.95 -16.24
N ARG A 412 9.04 25.13 -15.19
CA ARG A 412 8.30 23.84 -15.09
C ARG A 412 6.83 23.93 -15.46
N ARG A 413 6.15 25.04 -15.14
CA ARG A 413 4.74 25.26 -15.52
C ARG A 413 4.52 25.33 -17.04
N VAL A 414 5.51 25.86 -17.77
CA VAL A 414 5.47 25.99 -19.23
C VAL A 414 5.80 24.64 -19.87
N VAL A 415 6.93 24.04 -19.47
CA VAL A 415 7.44 22.81 -20.11
C VAL A 415 6.61 21.56 -19.78
N ASN A 416 5.94 21.51 -18.63
CA ASN A 416 5.03 20.40 -18.29
C ASN A 416 3.64 20.54 -18.95
N GLY A 417 3.36 21.64 -19.65
CA GLY A 417 2.08 21.89 -20.29
C GLY A 417 1.87 21.08 -21.56
N ALA A 418 0.63 20.69 -21.85
CA ALA A 418 0.29 19.97 -23.09
C ALA A 418 0.68 20.73 -24.36
N ALA A 419 0.68 22.08 -24.30
CA ALA A 419 1.12 22.94 -25.39
C ALA A 419 2.61 22.78 -25.71
N TYR A 420 3.47 22.56 -24.71
CA TYR A 420 4.90 22.35 -24.94
C TYR A 420 5.16 21.03 -25.67
N LYS A 421 4.47 19.95 -25.25
CA LYS A 421 4.50 18.66 -25.96
C LYS A 421 4.03 18.78 -27.41
N ALA A 422 2.98 19.54 -27.67
CA ALA A 422 2.43 19.73 -29.01
C ALA A 422 3.46 20.35 -29.98
N ARG A 423 4.30 21.28 -29.51
CA ARG A 423 5.34 21.93 -30.34
C ARG A 423 6.29 20.94 -31.00
N PHE A 424 6.63 19.83 -30.34
CA PHE A 424 7.50 18.79 -30.91
C PHE A 424 6.90 18.11 -32.15
N GLY A 425 5.56 17.97 -32.19
CA GLY A 425 4.85 17.46 -33.36
C GLY A 425 4.87 18.42 -34.56
N GLU A 426 5.13 19.71 -34.31
CA GLU A 426 5.16 20.77 -35.33
C GLU A 426 6.58 21.05 -35.86
N LEU A 427 7.61 20.36 -35.35
CA LEU A 427 9.01 20.58 -35.75
C LEU A 427 9.37 19.98 -37.12
N GLY A 428 8.46 19.22 -37.74
CA GLY A 428 8.72 18.53 -39.01
C GLY A 428 9.65 17.32 -38.90
N LEU A 429 9.84 16.80 -37.68
CA LEU A 429 10.57 15.56 -37.42
C LEU A 429 9.66 14.35 -37.67
N PRO A 430 10.21 13.17 -38.01
CA PRO A 430 9.45 11.92 -38.02
C PRO A 430 8.79 11.67 -36.65
N LYS A 431 7.55 11.17 -36.65
CA LYS A 431 6.72 11.06 -35.42
C LYS A 431 7.47 10.39 -34.25
N ARG A 432 8.18 9.30 -34.52
CA ARG A 432 8.98 8.59 -33.49
C ARG A 432 10.13 9.45 -32.96
N ALA A 433 10.85 10.14 -33.85
CA ALA A 433 11.92 11.05 -33.45
C ALA A 433 11.38 12.26 -32.66
N ALA A 434 10.20 12.79 -33.02
CA ALA A 434 9.55 13.88 -32.29
C ALA A 434 9.14 13.46 -30.86
N GLU A 435 8.56 12.26 -30.72
CA GLU A 435 8.17 11.71 -29.41
C GLU A 435 9.41 11.49 -28.52
N THR A 436 10.48 10.90 -29.06
CA THR A 436 11.74 10.73 -28.32
C THR A 436 12.41 12.07 -28.02
N ALA A 437 12.40 13.02 -28.95
CA ALA A 437 12.96 14.35 -28.73
C ALA A 437 12.26 15.07 -27.58
N HIS A 438 10.94 14.97 -27.47
CA HIS A 438 10.21 15.49 -26.31
C HIS A 438 10.63 14.78 -25.01
N GLN A 439 10.73 13.45 -25.01
CA GLN A 439 11.15 12.70 -23.81
C GLN A 439 12.56 13.10 -23.37
N GLN A 440 13.51 13.18 -24.29
CA GLN A 440 14.88 13.59 -23.99
C GLN A 440 14.96 15.06 -23.60
N ALA A 441 14.13 15.93 -24.17
CA ALA A 441 14.06 17.34 -23.78
C ALA A 441 13.64 17.48 -22.32
N MET A 442 12.62 16.74 -21.88
CA MET A 442 12.21 16.74 -20.48
C MET A 442 13.30 16.21 -19.56
N ARG A 443 14.01 15.14 -19.97
CA ARG A 443 15.16 14.58 -19.24
C ARG A 443 16.29 15.60 -19.09
N ILE A 444 16.63 16.32 -20.17
CA ILE A 444 17.67 17.35 -20.18
C ILE A 444 17.27 18.53 -19.28
N LEU A 445 16.06 19.06 -19.44
CA LEU A 445 15.56 20.20 -18.67
C LEU A 445 15.41 19.86 -17.18
N GLU A 446 15.11 18.61 -16.84
CA GLU A 446 15.09 18.17 -15.45
C GLU A 446 16.49 18.07 -14.84
N ASP A 447 17.45 17.53 -15.59
CA ASP A 447 18.84 17.37 -15.15
C ASP A 447 19.61 18.69 -15.04
N ARG A 448 19.27 19.70 -15.86
CA ARG A 448 19.98 20.99 -15.92
C ARG A 448 19.26 22.14 -15.21
N ASP A 449 18.15 21.87 -14.52
CA ASP A 449 17.34 22.90 -13.86
C ASP A 449 18.16 23.76 -12.88
N GLY A 450 18.22 25.07 -13.16
CA GLY A 450 18.97 26.04 -12.36
C GLY A 450 20.48 25.96 -12.51
N THR A 451 21.01 25.24 -13.50
CA THR A 451 22.45 25.15 -13.76
C THR A 451 22.82 25.80 -15.09
N ALA A 452 24.04 26.33 -15.19
CA ALA A 452 24.62 26.84 -16.44
C ALA A 452 25.06 25.73 -17.42
N GLY A 453 24.82 24.46 -17.07
CA GLY A 453 25.30 23.31 -17.83
C GLY A 453 24.38 22.92 -18.98
N GLU A 454 24.99 22.37 -20.03
CA GLU A 454 24.28 21.85 -21.19
C GLU A 454 24.34 20.31 -21.23
N ARG A 455 23.30 19.69 -21.80
CA ARG A 455 23.27 18.28 -22.17
C ARG A 455 22.90 18.15 -23.63
N LEU A 456 23.47 17.15 -24.29
CA LEU A 456 23.28 16.88 -25.70
C LEU A 456 22.88 15.41 -25.89
N CYS A 457 21.93 15.17 -26.78
CA CYS A 457 21.45 13.86 -27.23
C CYS A 457 21.43 13.78 -28.75
N ALA A 458 21.69 12.61 -29.29
CA ALA A 458 21.54 12.29 -30.70
C ALA A 458 20.47 11.19 -30.85
N ILE A 459 19.45 11.47 -31.66
CA ILE A 459 18.29 10.60 -31.84
C ILE A 459 18.22 10.18 -33.31
N SER A 460 18.09 8.89 -33.60
CA SER A 460 17.96 8.41 -34.99
C SER A 460 16.78 9.07 -35.67
N TRP A 461 17.03 9.70 -36.83
CA TRP A 461 15.98 10.33 -37.63
C TRP A 461 14.88 9.33 -38.01
N ARG A 462 15.27 8.11 -38.39
CA ARG A 462 14.34 7.10 -38.91
C ARG A 462 13.63 6.30 -37.82
N THR A 463 14.38 5.80 -36.84
CA THR A 463 13.81 4.88 -35.82
C THR A 463 13.28 5.62 -34.60
N GLY A 464 13.80 6.82 -34.31
CA GLY A 464 13.54 7.55 -33.07
C GLY A 464 14.29 7.00 -31.86
N GLU A 465 15.23 6.06 -32.05
CA GLU A 465 16.05 5.51 -30.96
C GLU A 465 17.10 6.52 -30.51
N LEU A 466 17.40 6.54 -29.21
CA LEU A 466 18.52 7.31 -28.66
C LEU A 466 19.84 6.64 -29.02
N VAL A 467 20.70 7.35 -29.76
CA VAL A 467 21.97 6.82 -30.29
C VAL A 467 23.13 7.14 -29.35
N ALA A 468 23.17 8.36 -28.83
CA ALA A 468 24.20 8.84 -27.91
C ALA A 468 23.65 9.97 -27.04
N ASP A 469 24.19 10.12 -25.84
CA ASP A 469 23.93 11.26 -24.96
C ASP A 469 25.17 11.63 -24.12
N THR A 470 25.13 12.80 -23.47
CA THR A 470 26.21 13.27 -22.59
C THR A 470 25.88 13.14 -21.10
N PHE A 471 24.87 12.33 -20.73
CA PHE A 471 24.52 12.10 -19.32
C PHE A 471 25.64 11.33 -18.61
N GLY A 472 25.82 11.61 -17.31
CA GLY A 472 26.88 11.00 -16.50
C GLY A 472 28.28 11.59 -16.70
N ARG A 473 28.45 12.55 -17.62
CA ARG A 473 29.69 13.34 -17.72
C ARG A 473 29.68 14.54 -16.77
N PRO A 474 30.84 14.96 -16.23
CA PRO A 474 30.95 16.19 -15.45
C PRO A 474 30.35 17.36 -16.25
N PRO A 475 29.56 18.23 -15.61
CA PRO A 475 28.99 19.38 -16.30
C PRO A 475 30.09 20.32 -16.76
N ALA A 476 30.01 20.75 -18.03
CA ALA A 476 30.78 21.87 -18.54
C ALA A 476 29.81 23.04 -18.78
N ASP A 477 30.19 24.22 -18.30
CA ASP A 477 29.36 25.41 -18.38
C ASP A 477 29.26 25.89 -19.84
N PHE A 478 28.03 25.98 -20.36
CA PHE A 478 27.73 26.46 -21.71
C PHE A 478 28.43 25.70 -22.85
N ALA A 479 28.78 24.43 -22.63
CA ALA A 479 29.34 23.57 -23.66
C ALA A 479 29.02 22.10 -23.41
N SER A 480 28.57 21.39 -24.45
CA SER A 480 28.41 19.93 -24.42
C SER A 480 28.78 19.35 -25.78
N GLY A 481 29.67 18.36 -25.81
CA GLY A 481 30.13 17.69 -27.02
C GLY A 481 30.15 16.17 -26.88
N PHE A 482 29.98 15.48 -28.01
CA PHE A 482 30.14 14.03 -28.09
C PHE A 482 31.62 13.64 -28.08
N ALA A 483 31.94 12.47 -27.49
CA ALA A 483 33.27 11.89 -27.62
C ALA A 483 33.45 11.30 -29.04
N ALA A 484 34.69 11.12 -29.49
CA ALA A 484 34.99 10.60 -30.83
C ALA A 484 34.23 9.29 -31.15
N GLU A 485 34.20 8.33 -30.21
CA GLU A 485 33.47 7.07 -30.38
C GLU A 485 31.95 7.23 -30.53
N GLN A 486 31.39 8.29 -29.94
CA GLN A 486 29.97 8.62 -30.09
C GLN A 486 29.71 9.29 -31.44
N VAL A 487 30.62 10.14 -31.91
CA VAL A 487 30.55 10.74 -33.24
C VAL A 487 30.60 9.65 -34.31
N ASP A 488 31.52 8.69 -34.20
CA ASP A 488 31.61 7.54 -35.11
C ASP A 488 30.31 6.70 -35.14
N ARG A 489 29.68 6.56 -33.96
CA ARG A 489 28.40 5.86 -33.85
C ARG A 489 27.26 6.63 -34.52
N ILE A 490 27.25 7.94 -34.35
CA ILE A 490 26.24 8.84 -34.94
C ILE A 490 26.37 8.89 -36.46
N ASP A 491 27.60 9.01 -36.98
CA ASP A 491 27.89 9.07 -38.42
C ASP A 491 27.41 7.80 -39.17
N ARG A 492 27.48 6.64 -38.50
CA ARG A 492 27.02 5.36 -39.05
C ARG A 492 25.50 5.15 -39.02
N VAL A 493 24.72 6.08 -38.45
CA VAL A 493 23.26 5.92 -38.34
C VAL A 493 22.60 6.12 -39.72
N PRO A 494 21.90 5.10 -40.26
CA PRO A 494 21.25 5.24 -41.56
C PRO A 494 20.17 6.33 -41.54
N GLY A 495 20.32 7.31 -42.42
CA GLY A 495 19.40 8.45 -42.55
C GLY A 495 19.68 9.61 -41.57
N GLY A 496 20.77 9.56 -40.81
CA GLY A 496 21.21 10.62 -39.91
C GLY A 496 20.44 10.71 -38.60
N VAL A 497 20.72 11.76 -37.84
CA VAL A 497 20.19 11.99 -36.50
C VAL A 497 19.58 13.39 -36.32
N VAL A 498 18.74 13.51 -35.31
CA VAL A 498 18.32 14.77 -34.69
C VAL A 498 19.24 15.02 -33.50
N LEU A 499 19.94 16.16 -33.50
CA LEU A 499 20.64 16.67 -32.34
C LEU A 499 19.67 17.40 -31.43
N LEU A 500 19.78 17.18 -30.12
CA LEU A 500 18.93 17.83 -29.12
C LEU A 500 19.78 18.28 -27.92
N HIS A 501 19.78 19.58 -27.62
CA HIS A 501 20.42 20.12 -26.41
C HIS A 501 19.64 21.26 -25.79
N ASN A 502 20.02 21.66 -24.57
CA ASN A 502 19.45 22.83 -23.90
C ASN A 502 20.33 24.06 -23.95
N HIS A 503 19.70 25.23 -23.95
CA HIS A 503 20.33 26.51 -23.65
C HIS A 503 19.81 27.04 -22.29
N PRO A 504 20.64 27.00 -21.23
CA PRO A 504 20.25 27.45 -19.89
C PRO A 504 19.79 28.89 -19.81
N ALA A 505 20.49 29.79 -20.51
CA ALA A 505 20.13 31.21 -20.61
C ALA A 505 19.01 31.50 -21.61
N SER A 506 18.43 30.46 -22.24
CA SER A 506 17.36 30.56 -23.24
C SER A 506 17.71 31.46 -24.45
N GLY A 507 19.01 31.62 -24.74
CA GLY A 507 19.51 32.37 -25.89
C GLY A 507 19.34 31.63 -27.22
N PRO A 508 19.47 32.33 -28.36
CA PRO A 508 19.41 31.73 -29.68
C PRO A 508 20.59 30.76 -29.94
N PRO A 509 20.51 29.90 -30.98
CA PRO A 509 21.59 28.98 -31.37
C PRO A 509 22.96 29.67 -31.51
N SER A 510 24.03 29.04 -31.03
CA SER A 510 25.40 29.52 -31.23
C SER A 510 25.88 29.34 -32.67
N ALA A 511 26.94 30.05 -33.05
CA ALA A 511 27.60 29.81 -34.33
C ALA A 511 28.09 28.35 -34.46
N THR A 512 28.52 27.74 -33.34
CA THR A 512 28.90 26.32 -33.27
C THR A 512 27.72 25.41 -33.59
N ASP A 513 26.53 25.70 -33.08
CA ASP A 513 25.32 24.89 -33.37
C ASP A 513 24.98 24.91 -34.86
N ILE A 514 25.07 26.09 -35.48
CA ILE A 514 24.79 26.30 -36.90
C ILE A 514 25.86 25.63 -37.77
N CYS A 515 27.14 25.83 -37.43
CA CYS A 515 28.25 25.24 -38.17
C CYS A 515 28.28 23.72 -38.03
N THR A 516 27.94 23.17 -36.87
CA THR A 516 27.86 21.71 -36.66
C THR A 516 26.79 21.10 -37.58
N LEU A 517 25.63 21.77 -37.68
CA LEU A 517 24.56 21.36 -38.60
C LEU A 517 24.98 21.47 -40.09
N ALA A 518 25.84 22.43 -40.43
CA ALA A 518 26.33 22.61 -41.80
C ALA A 518 27.48 21.66 -42.18
N LYS A 519 28.38 21.35 -41.24
CA LYS A 519 29.59 20.54 -41.47
C LYS A 519 29.31 19.05 -41.61
N HIS A 520 28.22 18.57 -41.02
CA HIS A 520 27.98 17.14 -40.86
C HIS A 520 26.71 16.70 -41.56
N GLU A 521 26.85 15.93 -42.65
CA GLU A 521 25.71 15.40 -43.40
C GLU A 521 24.79 14.50 -42.57
N TRP A 522 25.35 13.84 -41.54
CA TRP A 522 24.59 13.01 -40.61
C TRP A 522 23.69 13.81 -39.66
N ALA A 523 23.89 15.12 -39.51
CA ALA A 523 23.06 15.98 -38.66
C ALA A 523 21.84 16.50 -39.45
N ARG A 524 20.72 15.77 -39.38
CA ARG A 524 19.54 16.08 -40.19
C ARG A 524 18.72 17.25 -39.65
N ALA A 525 18.73 17.43 -38.33
CA ALA A 525 18.12 18.54 -37.63
C ALA A 525 18.83 18.79 -36.30
N SER A 526 18.78 20.03 -35.82
CA SER A 526 19.22 20.41 -34.47
C SER A 526 18.07 21.09 -33.75
N VAL A 527 17.69 20.57 -32.58
CA VAL A 527 16.60 21.05 -31.74
C VAL A 527 17.20 21.58 -30.45
N ILE A 528 16.94 22.84 -30.14
CA ILE A 528 17.48 23.49 -28.94
C ILE A 528 16.32 23.82 -28.02
N VAL A 529 16.34 23.27 -26.81
CA VAL A 529 15.28 23.46 -25.81
C VAL A 529 15.71 24.42 -24.71
N CYS A 530 14.92 25.46 -24.48
CA CYS A 530 15.28 26.51 -23.54
C CYS A 530 14.61 26.32 -22.18
N HIS A 531 15.25 26.82 -21.14
CA HIS A 531 14.74 26.74 -19.77
C HIS A 531 13.46 27.58 -19.60
N ASP A 532 13.26 28.62 -20.40
CA ASP A 532 12.00 29.39 -20.46
C ASP A 532 10.84 28.65 -21.16
N GLY A 533 11.13 27.51 -21.79
CA GLY A 533 10.20 26.69 -22.56
C GLY A 533 10.11 27.06 -24.05
N ALA A 534 11.03 27.87 -24.58
CA ALA A 534 11.18 28.06 -26.03
C ALA A 534 11.87 26.85 -26.67
N ILE A 535 11.59 26.63 -27.96
CA ILE A 535 12.31 25.64 -28.78
C ILE A 535 12.85 26.35 -30.02
N TYR A 536 14.16 26.29 -30.24
CA TYR A 536 14.79 26.77 -31.47
C TYR A 536 15.08 25.61 -32.42
N LEU A 537 14.84 25.87 -33.71
CA LEU A 537 15.11 24.95 -34.81
C LEU A 537 15.89 25.72 -35.90
N PRO A 538 17.24 25.73 -35.87
CA PRO A 538 18.05 26.22 -36.96
C PRO A 538 17.93 25.33 -38.20
N ARG A 539 18.01 25.95 -39.37
CA ARG A 539 18.07 25.29 -40.67
C ARG A 539 19.07 26.00 -41.56
N VAL A 540 20.05 25.28 -42.08
CA VAL A 540 20.98 25.76 -43.10
C VAL A 540 20.24 25.81 -44.44
N LEU A 541 20.29 26.94 -45.13
CA LEU A 541 19.58 27.20 -46.39
C LEU A 541 20.52 27.11 -47.60
N ARG A 542 21.80 27.41 -47.42
CA ARG A 542 22.84 27.36 -48.46
C ARG A 542 24.20 27.07 -47.84
N GLU A 543 25.11 26.52 -48.64
CA GLU A 543 26.51 26.29 -48.29
C GLU A 543 27.25 27.63 -48.08
N GLY A 544 28.44 27.59 -47.48
CA GLY A 544 29.28 28.78 -47.24
C GLY A 544 29.21 29.36 -45.82
N VAL A 545 28.29 28.90 -44.97
CA VAL A 545 28.15 29.44 -43.59
C VAL A 545 29.36 29.15 -42.70
N VAL A 546 30.04 28.03 -42.96
CA VAL A 546 31.20 27.59 -42.20
C VAL A 546 32.41 28.45 -42.56
N GLU A 547 32.60 28.67 -43.86
CA GLU A 547 33.65 29.52 -44.43
C GLU A 547 33.46 30.96 -43.97
N ALA A 548 32.23 31.50 -44.08
CA ALA A 548 31.88 32.83 -43.61
C ALA A 548 32.17 33.01 -42.12
N TYR A 549 31.77 32.06 -41.27
CA TYR A 549 32.07 32.15 -39.84
C TYR A 549 33.58 32.08 -39.55
N ASN A 550 34.33 31.26 -40.28
CA ASN A 550 35.78 31.17 -40.13
C ASN A 550 36.48 32.48 -40.55
N GLU A 551 36.01 33.15 -41.59
CA GLU A 551 36.52 34.47 -42.00
C GLU A 551 36.21 35.52 -40.92
N ILE A 552 34.94 35.62 -40.50
CA ILE A 552 34.49 36.55 -39.46
C ILE A 552 35.28 36.36 -38.16
N ILE A 553 35.42 35.13 -37.67
CA ILE A 553 36.14 34.90 -36.41
C ILE A 553 37.63 35.20 -36.55
N ASN A 554 38.24 34.99 -37.72
CA ASN A 554 39.65 35.35 -37.94
C ASN A 554 39.85 36.86 -38.00
N ASP A 555 38.90 37.61 -38.57
CA ASP A 555 38.95 39.07 -38.62
C ASP A 555 38.76 39.68 -37.22
N VAL A 556 37.79 39.20 -36.44
CA VAL A 556 37.59 39.61 -35.04
C VAL A 556 38.81 39.20 -34.19
N ARG A 557 39.37 38.01 -34.48
CA ARG A 557 40.74 37.52 -34.23
C ARG A 557 41.79 38.62 -34.28
N GLY A 558 42.06 39.06 -35.50
CA GLY A 558 43.11 40.02 -35.84
C GLY A 558 42.87 41.41 -35.27
N ALA A 559 41.61 41.82 -35.13
CA ALA A 559 41.24 43.11 -34.52
C ALA A 559 41.40 43.13 -32.99
N ASN A 560 41.40 41.96 -32.32
CA ASN A 560 41.48 41.83 -30.86
C ASN A 560 42.59 40.85 -30.43
N PRO A 561 43.86 41.09 -30.78
CA PRO A 561 44.94 40.12 -30.60
C PRO A 561 45.29 39.83 -29.13
N ALA A 562 44.96 40.72 -28.20
CA ALA A 562 45.19 40.53 -26.76
C ALA A 562 44.16 39.57 -26.11
N GLU A 563 43.03 39.30 -26.76
CA GLU A 563 41.91 38.51 -26.23
C GLU A 563 41.39 37.47 -27.24
N SER A 564 42.27 37.00 -28.15
CA SER A 564 41.91 36.18 -29.32
C SER A 564 41.17 34.88 -28.99
N ASP A 565 41.34 34.33 -27.79
CA ASP A 565 40.69 33.08 -27.36
C ASP A 565 39.62 33.31 -26.28
N SER A 566 39.12 34.54 -26.16
CA SER A 566 38.08 34.89 -25.18
C SER A 566 36.67 34.57 -25.69
N LYS A 567 35.75 34.24 -24.76
CA LYS A 567 34.30 34.14 -25.04
C LYS A 567 33.70 35.44 -25.57
N ALA A 568 34.33 36.59 -25.30
CA ALA A 568 33.90 37.88 -25.82
C ALA A 568 34.11 37.97 -27.35
N VAL A 569 35.25 37.50 -27.84
CA VAL A 569 35.54 37.40 -29.28
C VAL A 569 34.60 36.43 -29.98
N GLU A 570 34.33 35.27 -29.38
CA GLU A 570 33.35 34.31 -29.93
C GLU A 570 31.95 34.91 -30.04
N LYS A 571 31.53 35.69 -29.03
CA LYS A 571 30.25 36.40 -29.05
C LYS A 571 30.20 37.49 -30.12
N MET A 572 31.25 38.30 -30.26
CA MET A 572 31.33 39.32 -31.32
C MET A 572 31.25 38.70 -32.71
N ALA A 573 31.96 37.58 -32.93
CA ALA A 573 31.92 36.84 -34.19
C ALA A 573 30.53 36.22 -34.43
N GLN A 574 29.87 35.74 -33.38
CA GLN A 574 28.49 35.25 -33.49
C GLN A 574 27.51 36.37 -33.85
N ASP A 575 27.59 37.53 -33.21
CA ASP A 575 26.71 38.67 -33.50
C ASP A 575 26.92 39.17 -34.96
N ALA A 576 28.17 39.21 -35.44
CA ALA A 576 28.50 39.54 -36.82
C ALA A 576 27.94 38.51 -37.82
N LEU A 577 28.06 37.21 -37.53
CA LEU A 577 27.47 36.14 -38.36
C LEU A 577 25.94 36.29 -38.48
N TYR A 578 25.25 36.65 -37.40
CA TYR A 578 23.81 36.89 -37.42
C TYR A 578 23.43 38.11 -38.28
N LEU A 579 24.23 39.18 -38.20
CA LEU A 579 24.02 40.40 -38.99
C LEU A 579 24.23 40.13 -40.48
N GLU A 580 25.35 39.52 -40.86
CA GLU A 580 25.62 39.20 -42.28
C GLU A 580 24.61 38.21 -42.84
N ASN A 581 24.12 37.28 -42.01
CA ASN A 581 23.05 36.37 -42.39
C ASN A 581 21.73 37.07 -42.73
N GLU A 582 21.51 38.34 -42.34
CA GLU A 582 20.34 39.11 -42.76
C GLU A 582 20.32 39.38 -44.27
N GLU A 583 21.48 39.51 -44.91
CA GLU A 583 21.59 39.69 -46.36
C GLU A 583 21.92 38.35 -47.03
N ALA A 584 22.91 37.66 -46.47
CA ALA A 584 23.48 36.45 -47.03
C ALA A 584 22.65 35.19 -46.73
N LYS A 585 21.52 35.25 -46.02
CA LYS A 585 20.55 34.16 -45.70
C LYS A 585 21.14 32.74 -45.74
N TRP A 586 22.24 32.50 -45.06
CA TRP A 586 22.88 31.19 -44.94
C TRP A 586 22.04 30.23 -44.12
N PHE A 587 21.36 30.72 -43.09
CA PHE A 587 20.52 29.93 -42.21
C PHE A 587 19.25 30.68 -41.77
N LYS A 588 18.25 29.91 -41.34
CA LYS A 588 17.02 30.42 -40.73
C LYS A 588 16.80 29.73 -39.39
N ILE A 589 16.43 30.51 -38.38
CA ILE A 589 16.09 30.01 -37.05
C ILE A 589 14.58 30.17 -36.85
N THR A 590 13.92 29.08 -36.48
CA THR A 590 12.51 29.11 -36.06
C THR A 590 12.45 29.00 -34.54
N ARG A 591 11.72 29.91 -33.88
CA ARG A 591 11.45 29.85 -32.44
C ARG A 591 9.98 29.45 -32.22
N ARG A 592 9.73 28.45 -31.38
CA ARG A 592 8.40 27.91 -31.06
C ARG A 592 8.07 28.00 -29.58
#